data_AF-A0A3Q0E0R9-F1
#
_entry.id   AF-A0A3Q0E0R9-F1
#
_cell.length_a   1.000
_cell.length_b   1.000
_cell.length_c   1.000
_cell.angle_alpha   90.00
_cell.angle_beta   90.00
_cell.angle_gamma   90.00
#
_symmetry.space_group_name_H-M   'P 1'
#
loop_
_entity.id
_entity.type
_entity.pdbx_description
1 polymer ?
#
loop_
_entity_poly.entity_id
_entity_poly.type
_entity_poly.pdbx_seq_one_letter_code
_entity_poly.pdbx_strand_id
1 'polypeptide(L)'
;MEAVGKTLWCDWGKTIGSYGELTDCTRHVAEKLDCFWPNAEVDKFFLAVHQHYFRTCPVSGRALRDPSSSVLFPFIVIPILVTLLMTVLAVWRSKHTEGIV
;
A
#
# COMPACT_ATOMS: atom_id res chain seq x y z
N MET A 1 -2.23 -17.52 -15.46
CA MET A 1 -2.09 -16.06 -15.71
C MET A 1 -2.71 -15.61 -17.03
N GLU A 2 -2.78 -16.46 -18.07
CA GLU A 2 -3.45 -16.10 -19.34
C GLU A 2 -4.94 -15.82 -19.17
N ALA A 3 -5.65 -16.64 -18.40
CA ALA A 3 -7.07 -16.42 -18.07
C ALA A 3 -7.34 -15.12 -17.29
N VAL A 4 -6.35 -14.61 -16.55
CA VAL A 4 -6.44 -13.31 -15.86
C VAL A 4 -6.29 -12.16 -16.86
N GLY A 5 -5.55 -12.36 -17.95
CA GLY A 5 -5.27 -11.36 -18.97
C GLY A 5 -4.12 -10.42 -18.60
N LYS A 6 -3.31 -10.07 -19.60
CA LYS A 6 -2.09 -9.25 -19.43
C LYS A 6 -2.35 -7.89 -18.78
N THR A 7 -3.49 -7.28 -19.08
CA THR A 7 -3.89 -5.96 -18.56
C THR A 7 -4.12 -5.96 -17.05
N LEU A 8 -4.41 -7.12 -16.46
CA LEU A 8 -4.72 -7.28 -15.03
C LEU A 8 -3.56 -7.89 -14.24
N TRP A 9 -2.40 -8.16 -14.86
CA TRP A 9 -1.25 -8.76 -14.16
C TRP A 9 -0.71 -7.90 -13.02
N CYS A 10 -0.87 -6.58 -13.08
CA CYS A 10 -0.40 -5.70 -12.01
C CYS A 10 -1.42 -5.41 -10.90
N ASP A 11 -2.67 -5.86 -11.09
CA ASP A 11 -3.72 -5.79 -10.08
C ASP A 11 -3.58 -6.96 -9.10
N TRP A 12 -3.09 -6.66 -7.90
CA TRP A 12 -2.87 -7.67 -6.87
C TRP A 12 -4.17 -8.38 -6.47
N GLY A 13 -5.30 -7.67 -6.45
CA GLY A 13 -6.59 -8.27 -6.11
C GLY A 13 -7.03 -9.34 -7.11
N LYS A 14 -6.55 -9.27 -8.36
CA LYS A 14 -6.84 -10.26 -9.41
C LYS A 14 -5.82 -11.40 -9.45
N THR A 15 -4.59 -11.16 -9.02
CA THR A 15 -3.50 -12.15 -9.10
C THR A 15 -3.21 -12.88 -7.80
N ILE A 16 -3.63 -12.35 -6.64
CA ILE A 16 -3.33 -12.92 -5.32
C ILE A 16 -3.76 -14.38 -5.20
N GLY A 17 -4.92 -14.75 -5.74
CA GLY A 17 -5.40 -16.14 -5.72
C GLY A 17 -4.47 -17.08 -6.47
N SER A 18 -4.18 -16.78 -7.75
CA SER A 18 -3.28 -17.62 -8.57
C SER A 18 -1.85 -17.64 -8.04
N TYR A 19 -1.36 -16.54 -7.46
CA TYR A 19 -0.03 -16.47 -6.86
C TYR A 19 0.04 -17.29 -5.56
N GLY A 20 -1.03 -17.28 -4.75
CA GLY A 20 -1.18 -18.12 -3.57
C GLY A 20 -1.15 -19.61 -3.92
N GLU A 21 -1.97 -20.04 -4.90
CA GLU A 21 -1.97 -21.41 -5.41
C GLU A 21 -0.58 -21.86 -5.91
N LEU A 22 0.14 -20.98 -6.61
CA LEU A 22 1.50 -21.25 -7.05
C LEU A 22 2.46 -21.43 -5.86
N THR A 23 2.34 -20.56 -4.85
CA THR A 23 3.15 -20.63 -3.62
C THR A 23 2.91 -21.94 -2.89
N ASP A 24 1.65 -22.32 -2.71
CA ASP A 24 1.24 -23.56 -2.05
C ASP A 24 1.71 -24.79 -2.82
N CYS A 25 1.61 -24.77 -4.15
CA CYS A 25 2.14 -25.81 -5.02
C CYS A 25 3.66 -25.99 -4.83
N THR A 26 4.45 -24.90 -4.84
CA THR A 26 5.91 -25.01 -4.65
C THR A 26 6.28 -25.53 -3.26
N ARG A 27 5.51 -25.16 -2.23
CA ARG A 27 5.67 -25.68 -0.88
C ARG A 27 5.38 -27.17 -0.81
N HIS A 28 4.30 -27.62 -1.44
CA HIS A 28 3.95 -29.04 -1.48
C HIS A 28 4.96 -29.88 -2.27
N VAL A 29 5.54 -29.31 -3.34
CA VAL A 29 6.63 -29.96 -4.08
C VAL A 29 7.88 -30.08 -3.21
N ALA A 30 8.25 -29.04 -2.46
CA ALA A 30 9.38 -29.10 -1.53
C ALA A 30 9.16 -30.15 -0.44
N GLU A 31 7.96 -30.21 0.16
CA GLU A 31 7.57 -31.23 1.13
C GLU A 31 7.70 -32.66 0.57
N LYS A 32 7.22 -32.89 -0.68
CA LYS A 32 7.34 -34.20 -1.33
C LYS A 32 8.78 -34.61 -1.65
N LEU A 33 9.66 -33.65 -1.85
CA LEU A 33 11.08 -33.86 -2.11
C LEU A 33 11.92 -33.85 -0.82
N ASP A 34 11.28 -33.79 0.35
CA ASP A 34 11.92 -33.68 1.67
C ASP A 34 12.92 -32.52 1.75
N CYS A 35 12.56 -31.40 1.12
CA CYS A 35 13.34 -30.17 1.05
C CYS A 35 12.69 -29.09 1.91
N PHE A 36 13.50 -28.25 2.54
CA PHE A 36 13.01 -27.05 3.22
C PHE A 36 12.45 -26.03 2.23
N TRP A 37 11.33 -25.41 2.61
CA TRP A 37 10.74 -24.28 1.90
C TRP A 37 10.77 -23.05 2.81
N PRO A 38 11.18 -21.87 2.32
CA PRO A 38 11.75 -21.61 0.99
C PRO A 38 13.23 -22.04 0.89
N ASN A 39 13.74 -22.10 -0.34
CA ASN A 39 15.15 -22.37 -0.64
C ASN A 39 15.60 -21.63 -1.92
N ALA A 40 16.89 -21.69 -2.24
CA ALA A 40 17.47 -20.95 -3.37
C ALA A 40 16.85 -21.29 -4.74
N GLU A 41 16.29 -22.49 -4.92
CA GLU A 41 15.65 -22.87 -6.17
C GLU A 41 14.25 -22.25 -6.29
N VAL A 42 13.51 -22.21 -5.18
CA VAL A 42 12.23 -21.48 -5.09
C VAL A 42 12.45 -19.98 -5.38
N ASP A 43 13.53 -19.38 -4.86
CA ASP A 43 13.84 -17.97 -5.11
C ASP A 43 14.10 -17.69 -6.60
N LYS A 44 14.93 -18.51 -7.26
CA LYS A 44 15.17 -18.39 -8.71
C LYS A 44 13.88 -18.55 -9.52
N PHE A 45 13.07 -19.53 -9.14
CA PHE A 45 11.79 -19.79 -9.79
C PHE A 45 10.87 -18.57 -9.70
N PHE A 46 10.66 -18.02 -8.50
CA PHE A 46 9.82 -16.84 -8.33
C PHE A 46 10.41 -15.59 -8.99
N LEU A 47 11.74 -15.41 -9.00
CA LEU A 47 12.38 -14.35 -9.78
C LEU A 47 12.04 -14.44 -11.27
N ALA A 48 12.09 -15.64 -11.87
CA ALA A 48 11.71 -15.84 -13.26
C ALA A 48 10.22 -15.55 -13.50
N VAL A 49 9.34 -15.98 -12.58
CA VAL A 49 7.90 -15.68 -12.62
C VAL A 49 7.66 -14.17 -12.60
N HIS A 50 8.32 -13.44 -11.69
CA HIS A 50 8.22 -11.98 -11.58
C HIS A 50 8.75 -11.27 -12.83
N GLN A 51 9.88 -11.72 -13.39
CA GLN A 51 10.42 -11.17 -14.64
C GLN A 51 9.53 -11.42 -15.85
N HIS A 52 8.74 -12.50 -15.84
CA HIS A 52 7.87 -12.84 -16.96
C HIS A 52 6.50 -12.16 -16.86
N TYR A 53 5.84 -12.22 -15.70
CA TYR A 53 4.47 -11.75 -15.52
C TYR A 53 4.35 -10.36 -14.87
N PHE A 54 5.30 -9.97 -14.03
CA PHE A 54 5.17 -8.81 -13.15
C PHE A 54 6.24 -7.72 -13.40
N ARG A 55 7.03 -7.84 -14.47
CA ARG A 55 8.20 -6.98 -14.75
C ARG A 55 7.87 -5.49 -14.82
N THR A 56 6.69 -5.13 -15.31
CA THR A 56 6.25 -3.73 -15.47
C THR A 56 5.36 -3.25 -14.32
N CYS A 57 5.16 -4.09 -13.30
CA CYS A 57 4.28 -3.75 -12.20
C CYS A 57 4.99 -2.85 -11.18
N PRO A 58 4.26 -1.92 -10.52
CA PRO A 58 4.86 -1.07 -9.50
C PRO A 58 5.39 -1.91 -8.35
N VAL A 59 6.58 -1.61 -7.83
CA VAL A 59 7.21 -2.40 -6.75
C VAL A 59 6.52 -2.19 -5.40
N SER A 60 5.93 -1.01 -5.21
CA SER A 60 5.29 -0.56 -3.96
C SER A 60 3.82 -0.19 -4.16
N GLY A 61 3.11 0.08 -3.07
CA GLY A 61 1.70 0.54 -3.09
C GLY A 61 0.65 -0.55 -2.91
N ARG A 62 1.06 -1.82 -2.74
CA ARG A 62 0.16 -2.94 -2.43
C ARG A 62 -0.04 -3.17 -0.93
N ALA A 63 1.01 -2.94 -0.15
CA ALA A 63 0.95 -3.05 1.30
C ALA A 63 0.32 -1.79 1.89
N LEU A 64 -0.50 -1.98 2.94
CA LEU A 64 -1.02 -0.86 3.73
C LEU A 64 0.18 -0.08 4.30
N ARG A 65 0.31 1.18 3.93
CA ARG A 65 1.42 2.05 4.31
C ARG A 65 0.92 3.47 4.46
N ASP A 66 1.57 4.23 5.33
CA ASP A 66 1.30 5.65 5.46
C ASP A 66 1.49 6.36 4.11
N PRO A 67 0.66 7.37 3.79
CA PRO A 67 0.82 8.16 2.59
C PRO A 67 2.17 8.90 2.62
N SER A 68 2.64 9.34 1.45
CA SER A 68 3.87 10.13 1.39
C SER A 68 3.76 11.38 2.26
N SER A 69 4.89 11.81 2.84
CA SER A 69 4.96 12.99 3.70
C SER A 69 4.35 14.24 3.03
N SER A 70 4.52 14.38 1.71
CA SER A 70 3.93 15.46 0.92
C SER A 70 2.40 15.52 0.98
N VAL A 71 1.73 14.39 1.22
CA VAL A 71 0.28 14.32 1.43
C VAL A 71 -0.04 14.37 2.93
N LEU A 72 0.69 13.63 3.75
CA LEU A 72 0.42 13.52 5.18
C LEU A 72 0.52 14.87 5.93
N PHE A 73 1.59 15.64 5.66
CA PHE A 73 1.83 16.90 6.39
C PHE A 73 0.73 17.95 6.18
N PRO A 74 0.27 18.26 4.95
CA PRO A 74 -0.86 19.17 4.75
C PRO A 74 -2.12 18.76 5.52
N PHE A 75 -2.44 17.47 5.55
CA PHE A 75 -3.61 16.96 6.27
C PHE A 75 -3.51 17.14 7.79
N ILE A 76 -2.30 17.21 8.35
CA ILE A 76 -2.08 17.48 9.77
C ILE A 76 -2.07 18.99 10.05
N VAL A 77 -1.32 19.76 9.25
CA VAL A 77 -1.08 21.19 9.50
C VAL A 77 -2.32 22.03 9.25
N ILE A 78 -3.08 21.76 8.18
CA ILE A 78 -4.25 22.58 7.81
C ILE A 78 -5.30 22.61 8.94
N PRO A 79 -5.75 21.47 9.51
CA PRO A 79 -6.69 21.48 10.63
C PRO A 79 -6.19 22.27 11.84
N ILE A 80 -4.90 22.17 12.17
CA ILE A 80 -4.29 22.92 13.28
C ILE A 80 -4.34 24.44 13.01
N LEU A 81 -3.99 24.87 11.80
CA LEU A 81 -4.05 26.28 11.43
C LEU A 81 -5.49 26.80 11.45
N VAL A 82 -6.45 26.00 11.00
CA VAL A 82 -7.88 26.34 11.03
C VAL A 82 -8.38 26.49 12.46
N THR A 83 -8.04 25.58 13.37
CA THR A 83 -8.45 25.69 14.77
C THR A 83 -7.85 26.93 15.43
N LEU A 84 -6.57 27.22 15.21
CA LEU A 84 -5.92 28.44 15.70
C LEU A 84 -6.55 29.71 15.12
N LEU A 85 -6.88 29.73 13.83
CA LEU A 85 -7.54 30.87 13.22
C LEU A 85 -8.93 31.10 13.83
N MET A 86 -9.71 30.03 14.00
CA MET A 86 -11.06 30.11 14.58
C MET A 86 -11.03 30.58 16.04
N THR A 87 -10.07 30.14 16.84
CA THR A 87 -9.93 30.62 18.22
C THR A 87 -9.56 32.10 18.27
N VAL A 88 -8.62 32.56 17.44
CA VAL A 88 -8.27 33.98 17.32
C VAL A 88 -9.49 34.82 16.91
N LEU A 89 -10.24 34.35 15.90
CA LEU A 89 -11.47 35.02 15.45
C LEU A 89 -12.53 35.08 16.56
N ALA A 90 -12.73 34.00 17.31
CA ALA A 90 -13.69 33.94 18.41
C ALA A 90 -13.31 34.92 19.53
N VAL A 91 -12.03 34.94 19.94
CA VAL A 91 -11.52 35.87 20.96
C VAL A 91 -11.65 37.32 20.49
N TRP A 92 -11.30 37.59 19.23
CA TRP A 92 -11.42 38.93 18.67
C TRP A 92 -12.87 39.41 18.68
N ARG A 93 -13.82 38.59 18.19
CA ARG A 93 -15.24 38.92 18.20
C ARG A 93 -15.78 39.12 19.61
N SER A 94 -15.39 38.29 20.57
CA SER A 94 -15.81 38.43 21.98
C SER A 94 -15.35 39.76 22.56
N LYS A 95 -14.06 40.11 22.45
CA LYS A 95 -13.54 41.40 22.95
C LYS A 95 -14.15 42.62 22.28
N HIS A 96 -14.38 42.55 20.97
CA HIS A 96 -14.96 43.69 20.23
C HIS A 96 -16.46 43.89 20.51
N THR A 97 -17.16 42.84 20.96
CA THR A 97 -18.57 42.91 21.35
C THR A 97 -18.72 43.42 22.79
N GLU A 98 -17.77 43.13 23.68
CA GLU A 98 -17.74 43.68 25.05
C GLU A 98 -17.35 45.17 25.12
N GLY A 99 -16.61 45.68 24.14
CA GLY A 99 -16.22 47.11 24.07
C GLY A 99 -17.27 48.08 23.50
N ILE A 100 -18.50 47.62 23.24
CA ILE A 100 -19.63 48.43 22.72
C ILE A 100 -20.71 48.61 23.80
N VAL A 101 -20.30 48.87 25.05
CA VAL A 101 -21.15 49.37 26.15
C VAL A 101 -20.48 50.54 26.84
#